data_AF-A0A3M1JLD3-F1
#
_entry.id   AF-A0A3M1JLD3-F1
#
_cell.length_a   1.000
_cell.length_b   1.000
_cell.length_c   1.000
_cell.angle_alpha   90.00
_cell.angle_beta   90.00
_cell.angle_gamma   90.00
#
_symmetry.space_group_name_H-M   'P 1'
#
loop_
_entity.id
_entity.type
_entity.pdbx_description
1 polymer ?
#
loop_
_entity_poly.entity_id
_entity_poly.type
_entity_poly.pdbx_seq_one_letter_code
_entity_poly.pdbx_strand_id
1 'polypeptide(L)'
;SLGLNLKQLYGQTEGSVYVTLQPDGEIFADTVGKAAPDVEIRIAKNGEVLYKSPGVFVEYYKNAAATKATKTKDGWVHTGDAGLFDVHGHLKIIDRAKDVGRLKDRTLFAPKYIENKLKFYPNIKEAVAFGDGRDYCAVMVNIDLVAVSNWAERNNIVYGSYQELAGHPEVYRMIESHVDEVNRSLAQEPEVAGSQIKRFLILHKELDADDGELTRTQKVRRGFIAERYAPLVKALYSDADHCKIATEVTFEDGRKGVIEGDVRIVDMKIYPAASEQPLQEAAQ
;
A
#
# COMPACT_ATOMS: atom_id res chain seq x y z
N SER A 1 14.30 17.93 -13.41
CA SER A 1 14.56 16.64 -14.05
C SER A 1 16.05 16.56 -14.39
N LEU A 2 16.75 15.48 -14.05
CA LEU A 2 18.18 15.27 -14.35
C LEU A 2 18.43 14.82 -15.81
N GLY A 3 17.39 14.77 -16.65
CA GLY A 3 17.50 14.32 -18.05
C GLY A 3 17.73 12.81 -18.22
N LEU A 4 17.61 12.03 -17.13
CA LEU A 4 17.79 10.58 -17.14
C LEU A 4 16.44 9.88 -17.37
N ASN A 5 16.42 8.94 -18.32
CA ASN A 5 15.29 8.09 -18.63
C ASN A 5 15.25 6.88 -17.68
N LEU A 6 14.90 7.13 -16.42
CA LEU A 6 14.85 6.09 -15.38
C LEU A 6 13.59 5.24 -15.57
N LYS A 7 13.76 4.00 -16.00
CA LYS A 7 12.69 3.05 -16.27
C LYS A 7 12.51 2.04 -15.16
N GLN A 8 11.27 1.66 -14.92
CA GLN A 8 10.95 0.46 -14.17
C GLN A 8 10.78 -0.74 -15.10
N LEU A 9 11.21 -1.90 -14.62
CA LEU A 9 10.91 -3.21 -15.18
C LEU A 9 10.39 -4.10 -14.06
N TYR A 10 9.55 -5.06 -14.43
CA TYR A 10 9.10 -6.10 -13.51
C TYR A 10 9.30 -7.47 -14.11
N GLY A 11 9.62 -8.42 -13.25
CA GLY A 11 9.65 -9.83 -13.57
C GLY A 11 10.25 -10.64 -12.43
N GLN A 12 10.62 -11.87 -12.73
CA GLN A 12 11.04 -12.87 -11.75
C GLN A 12 11.97 -13.88 -12.42
N THR A 13 12.64 -14.69 -11.60
CA THR A 13 13.54 -15.75 -12.07
C THR A 13 12.86 -16.69 -13.05
N GLU A 14 11.60 -17.05 -12.77
CA GLU A 14 10.75 -17.92 -13.56
C GLU A 14 10.42 -17.35 -14.95
N GLY A 15 10.59 -16.05 -15.16
CA GLY A 15 10.30 -15.35 -16.42
C GLY A 15 11.55 -14.90 -17.17
N SER A 16 12.75 -15.36 -16.78
CA SER A 16 14.02 -14.88 -17.31
C SER A 16 14.19 -13.36 -17.16
N VAL A 17 13.94 -12.87 -15.94
CA VAL A 17 14.13 -11.48 -15.47
C VAL A 17 13.01 -10.50 -15.82
N TYR A 18 12.62 -10.34 -17.08
CA TYR A 18 11.68 -9.27 -17.46
C TYR A 18 10.39 -9.81 -18.08
N VAL A 19 9.27 -9.36 -17.51
CA VAL A 19 7.88 -9.60 -17.95
C VAL A 19 7.30 -8.30 -18.52
N THR A 20 7.61 -7.17 -17.89
CA THR A 20 7.22 -5.84 -18.38
C THR A 20 8.40 -4.86 -18.36
N LEU A 21 8.32 -3.84 -19.20
CA LEU A 21 9.27 -2.74 -19.27
C LEU A 21 8.53 -1.46 -19.66
N GLN A 22 8.92 -0.32 -19.05
CA GLN A 22 8.42 0.98 -19.49
C GLN A 22 9.02 1.39 -20.85
N PRO A 23 8.19 1.75 -21.85
CA PRO A 23 8.66 2.34 -23.10
C PRO A 23 9.39 3.67 -22.88
N ASP A 24 10.18 4.11 -23.87
CA ASP A 24 10.75 5.45 -23.84
C ASP A 24 9.65 6.52 -23.85
N GLY A 25 9.76 7.51 -22.96
CA GLY A 25 8.79 8.59 -22.85
C GLY A 25 7.48 8.24 -22.13
N GLU A 26 7.27 6.97 -21.77
CA GLU A 26 6.10 6.50 -21.01
C GLU A 26 6.51 6.04 -19.60
N ILE A 27 7.07 6.98 -18.81
CA ILE A 27 7.60 6.70 -17.46
C ILE A 27 6.60 7.16 -16.41
N PHE A 28 5.76 6.24 -15.95
CA PHE A 28 4.77 6.49 -14.89
C PHE A 28 5.25 5.86 -13.58
N ALA A 29 5.37 6.66 -12.52
CA ALA A 29 6.02 6.24 -11.27
C ALA A 29 5.35 5.05 -10.56
N ASP A 30 4.06 4.85 -10.80
CA ASP A 30 3.21 3.84 -10.16
C ASP A 30 2.92 2.62 -11.05
N THR A 31 3.62 2.49 -12.19
CA THR A 31 3.51 1.36 -13.12
C THR A 31 4.85 0.64 -13.26
N VAL A 32 4.79 -0.64 -13.64
CA VAL A 32 5.97 -1.46 -13.98
C VAL A 32 6.14 -1.67 -15.48
N GLY A 33 5.41 -0.90 -16.30
CA GLY A 33 5.53 -0.92 -17.75
C GLY A 33 4.49 -1.76 -18.47
N LYS A 34 4.63 -1.80 -19.80
CA LYS A 34 3.83 -2.65 -20.70
C LYS A 34 4.46 -4.04 -20.79
N ALA A 35 3.68 -5.01 -21.26
CA ALA A 35 4.21 -6.34 -21.57
C ALA A 35 5.44 -6.23 -22.49
N ALA A 36 6.50 -6.97 -22.16
CA ALA A 36 7.68 -7.07 -23.01
C ALA A 36 7.33 -7.79 -24.33
N PRO A 37 8.16 -7.67 -25.38
CA PRO A 37 7.95 -8.40 -26.63
C PRO A 37 7.75 -9.90 -26.39
N ASP A 38 6.77 -10.49 -27.09
CA ASP A 38 6.38 -11.90 -26.97
C ASP A 38 5.91 -12.35 -25.57
N VAL A 39 5.58 -11.39 -24.68
CA VAL A 39 4.98 -11.68 -23.37
C VAL A 39 3.48 -11.40 -23.42
N GLU A 40 2.68 -12.41 -23.08
CA GLU A 40 1.25 -12.24 -22.81
C GLU A 40 1.05 -12.08 -21.31
N ILE A 41 0.20 -11.14 -20.91
CA ILE A 41 -0.15 -10.89 -19.50
C ILE A 41 -1.67 -10.87 -19.37
N ARG A 42 -2.20 -11.49 -18.32
CA ARG A 42 -3.61 -11.36 -17.92
C ARG A 42 -3.75 -11.27 -16.42
N ILE A 43 -4.83 -10.64 -15.96
CA ILE A 43 -5.20 -10.62 -14.55
C ILE A 43 -6.23 -11.73 -14.31
N ALA A 44 -5.93 -12.65 -13.40
CA ALA A 44 -6.84 -13.71 -12.99
C ALA A 44 -8.01 -13.13 -12.16
N LYS A 45 -9.10 -13.90 -11.99
CA LYS A 45 -10.30 -13.46 -11.24
C LYS A 45 -10.02 -13.06 -9.79
N ASN A 46 -8.96 -13.61 -9.20
CA ASN A 46 -8.50 -13.28 -7.84
C ASN A 46 -7.61 -12.02 -7.80
N GLY A 47 -7.33 -11.39 -8.94
CA GLY A 47 -6.45 -10.22 -9.08
C GLY A 47 -4.98 -10.58 -9.34
N GLU A 48 -4.62 -11.86 -9.37
CA GLU A 48 -3.24 -12.30 -9.60
C GLU A 48 -2.80 -12.05 -11.05
N VAL A 49 -1.59 -11.53 -11.23
CA VAL A 49 -0.95 -11.39 -12.53
C VAL A 49 -0.50 -12.78 -13.00
N LEU A 50 -0.90 -13.14 -14.21
CA LEU A 50 -0.39 -14.31 -14.92
C LEU A 50 0.37 -13.84 -16.14
N TYR A 51 1.48 -14.51 -16.46
CA TYR A 51 2.18 -14.26 -17.71
C TYR A 51 2.50 -15.55 -18.46
N LYS A 52 2.71 -15.41 -19.77
CA LYS A 52 3.20 -16.45 -20.65
C LYS A 52 4.26 -15.82 -21.55
N SER A 53 5.43 -16.45 -21.65
CA SER A 53 6.53 -15.93 -22.47
C SER A 53 7.47 -17.04 -22.94
N PRO A 54 8.29 -16.81 -23.98
CA PRO A 54 9.37 -17.70 -24.38
C PRO A 54 10.41 -17.94 -23.28
N GLY A 55 10.57 -16.98 -22.36
CA GLY A 55 11.52 -17.03 -21.24
C GLY A 55 11.00 -17.77 -20.00
N VAL A 56 9.84 -18.41 -20.06
CA VAL A 56 9.30 -19.19 -18.94
C VAL A 56 10.21 -20.37 -18.61
N PHE A 57 10.57 -20.50 -17.33
CA PHE A 57 11.36 -21.61 -16.83
C PHE A 57 10.75 -22.99 -17.16
N VAL A 58 11.62 -23.99 -17.29
CA VAL A 58 11.20 -25.38 -17.56
C VAL A 58 10.48 -25.95 -16.33
N GLU A 59 11.22 -26.07 -15.22
CA GLU A 59 10.75 -26.61 -13.95
C GLU A 59 11.68 -26.21 -12.80
N TYR A 60 11.20 -26.37 -11.56
CA TYR A 60 12.08 -26.35 -10.39
C TYR A 60 12.78 -27.70 -10.25
N TYR A 61 14.10 -27.66 -10.02
CA TYR A 61 14.92 -28.85 -9.89
C TYR A 61 14.41 -29.79 -8.79
N LYS A 62 14.10 -31.04 -9.15
CA LYS A 62 13.58 -32.09 -8.26
C LYS A 62 12.29 -31.72 -7.50
N ASN A 63 11.50 -30.77 -8.00
CA ASN A 63 10.28 -30.34 -7.32
C ASN A 63 9.09 -30.21 -8.29
N ALA A 64 8.62 -31.36 -8.79
CA ALA A 64 7.48 -31.43 -9.70
C ALA A 64 6.18 -30.85 -9.11
N ALA A 65 6.00 -30.95 -7.79
CA ALA A 65 4.83 -30.40 -7.10
C ALA A 65 4.80 -28.87 -7.17
N ALA A 66 5.93 -28.20 -6.87
CA ALA A 66 6.03 -26.75 -7.01
C ALA A 66 5.89 -26.31 -8.47
N THR A 67 6.51 -27.03 -9.42
CA THR A 67 6.40 -26.69 -10.85
C THR A 67 4.94 -26.68 -11.31
N LYS A 68 4.17 -27.70 -10.90
CA LYS A 68 2.75 -27.82 -11.23
C LYS A 68 1.88 -26.77 -10.52
N ALA A 69 2.28 -26.31 -9.35
CA ALA A 69 1.58 -25.23 -8.65
C ALA A 69 1.83 -23.85 -9.28
N THR A 70 3.04 -23.61 -9.79
CA THR A 70 3.40 -22.33 -10.43
C THR A 70 2.95 -22.24 -11.89
N LYS A 71 2.85 -23.37 -12.61
CA LYS A 71 2.45 -23.40 -14.03
C LYS A 71 1.08 -24.04 -14.22
N THR A 72 0.21 -23.30 -14.89
CA THR A 72 -1.06 -23.80 -15.40
C THR A 72 -0.83 -24.77 -16.58
N LYS A 73 -1.84 -25.61 -16.88
CA LYS A 73 -1.75 -26.58 -17.99
C LYS A 73 -1.67 -25.91 -19.37
N ASP A 74 -2.21 -24.70 -19.51
CA ASP A 74 -2.23 -23.87 -20.72
C ASP A 74 -0.99 -22.97 -20.87
N GLY A 75 0.00 -23.12 -19.96
CA GLY A 75 1.33 -22.51 -20.08
C GLY A 75 1.48 -21.14 -19.42
N TRP A 76 0.47 -20.66 -18.70
CA TRP A 76 0.59 -19.45 -17.86
C TRP A 76 1.33 -19.76 -16.56
N VAL A 77 2.09 -18.78 -16.09
CA VAL A 77 2.82 -18.80 -14.82
C VAL A 77 2.14 -17.88 -13.81
N HIS A 78 1.92 -18.40 -12.61
CA HIS A 78 1.49 -17.67 -11.42
C HIS A 78 2.65 -16.83 -10.88
N THR A 79 2.49 -15.51 -10.84
CA THR A 79 3.52 -14.61 -10.25
C THR A 79 3.44 -14.57 -8.72
N GLY A 80 2.26 -14.88 -8.16
CA GLY A 80 1.95 -14.62 -6.76
C GLY A 80 1.85 -13.12 -6.42
N ASP A 81 1.84 -12.24 -7.42
CA ASP A 81 1.62 -10.79 -7.32
C ASP A 81 0.23 -10.45 -7.86
N ALA A 82 -0.44 -9.51 -7.19
CA ALA A 82 -1.67 -8.93 -7.68
C ALA A 82 -1.38 -7.67 -8.50
N GLY A 83 -2.17 -7.43 -9.54
CA GLY A 83 -1.99 -6.25 -10.38
C GLY A 83 -3.26 -5.84 -11.11
N LEU A 84 -3.17 -4.67 -11.72
CA LEU A 84 -4.21 -4.07 -12.55
C LEU A 84 -3.55 -3.35 -13.72
N PHE A 85 -4.29 -3.15 -14.81
CA PHE A 85 -3.82 -2.34 -15.92
C PHE A 85 -4.34 -0.92 -15.78
N ASP A 86 -3.51 0.06 -16.09
CA ASP A 86 -3.95 1.43 -16.22
C ASP A 86 -4.59 1.69 -17.59
N VAL A 87 -5.11 2.91 -17.77
CA VAL A 87 -5.73 3.38 -19.02
C VAL A 87 -4.76 3.44 -20.21
N HIS A 88 -3.46 3.38 -19.97
CA HIS A 88 -2.41 3.39 -20.99
C HIS A 88 -1.90 1.96 -21.31
N GLY A 89 -2.48 0.93 -20.69
CA GLY A 89 -2.08 -0.46 -20.85
C GLY A 89 -0.80 -0.85 -20.10
N HIS A 90 -0.37 -0.03 -19.14
CA HIS A 90 0.74 -0.38 -18.24
C HIS A 90 0.24 -1.21 -17.06
N LEU A 91 1.02 -2.21 -16.68
CA LEU A 91 0.76 -3.01 -15.50
C LEU A 91 1.15 -2.23 -14.24
N LYS A 92 0.28 -2.24 -13.22
CA LYS A 92 0.60 -1.85 -11.85
C LYS A 92 0.64 -3.10 -10.97
N ILE A 93 1.68 -3.24 -10.16
CA ILE A 93 1.75 -4.26 -9.11
C ILE A 93 1.24 -3.64 -7.81
N ILE A 94 0.16 -4.21 -7.27
CA ILE A 94 -0.55 -3.60 -6.14
C ILE A 94 -0.20 -4.26 -4.79
N ASP A 95 -0.03 -5.58 -4.76
CA ASP A 95 0.41 -6.32 -3.56
C ASP A 95 0.83 -7.74 -3.94
N ARG A 96 1.21 -8.56 -2.95
CA ARG A 96 1.25 -10.02 -3.11
C ARG A 96 -0.18 -10.54 -3.18
N ALA A 97 -0.46 -11.46 -4.10
CA ALA A 97 -1.79 -12.03 -4.29
C ALA A 97 -2.38 -12.66 -3.02
N LYS A 98 -1.52 -13.22 -2.15
CA LYS A 98 -1.92 -13.78 -0.85
C LYS A 98 -2.24 -12.74 0.24
N ASP A 99 -1.75 -11.51 0.08
CA ASP A 99 -1.92 -10.41 1.03
C ASP A 99 -3.09 -9.50 0.64
N VAL A 100 -3.64 -9.67 -0.57
CA VAL A 100 -4.84 -8.98 -1.03
C VAL A 100 -6.08 -9.56 -0.35
N GLY A 101 -6.82 -8.69 0.33
CA GLY A 101 -8.08 -8.99 0.97
C GLY A 101 -9.28 -8.49 0.16
N ARG A 102 -10.45 -8.54 0.79
CA ARG A 102 -11.67 -7.92 0.25
C ARG A 102 -12.45 -7.22 1.34
N LEU A 103 -13.02 -6.07 1.01
CA LEU A 103 -14.07 -5.48 1.84
C LEU A 103 -15.31 -6.39 1.85
N LYS A 104 -16.25 -6.14 2.76
CA LYS A 104 -17.51 -6.91 2.87
C LYS A 104 -18.36 -6.86 1.59
N ASP A 105 -18.31 -5.75 0.87
CA ASP A 105 -18.99 -5.56 -0.42
C ASP A 105 -18.27 -6.26 -1.59
N ARG A 106 -17.18 -7.00 -1.31
CA ARG A 106 -16.33 -7.73 -2.26
C ARG A 106 -15.36 -6.86 -3.05
N THR A 107 -15.33 -5.56 -2.83
CA THR A 107 -14.31 -4.67 -3.40
C THR A 107 -12.92 -5.17 -3.03
N LEU A 108 -11.99 -5.09 -4.00
CA LEU A 108 -10.59 -5.49 -3.80
C LEU A 108 -9.93 -4.59 -2.75
N PHE A 109 -9.23 -5.18 -1.78
CA PHE A 109 -8.48 -4.43 -0.78
C PHE A 109 -7.00 -4.86 -0.81
N ALA A 110 -6.15 -4.00 -1.39
CA ALA A 110 -4.71 -4.19 -1.45
C ALA A 110 -4.03 -3.26 -0.43
N PRO A 111 -3.73 -3.72 0.80
CA PRO A 111 -3.24 -2.86 1.87
C PRO A 111 -1.92 -2.19 1.50
N LYS A 112 -0.94 -2.92 0.96
CA LYS A 112 0.36 -2.30 0.62
C LYS A 112 0.24 -1.26 -0.48
N TYR A 113 -0.74 -1.40 -1.37
CA TYR A 113 -0.96 -0.43 -2.43
C TYR A 113 -1.35 0.94 -1.85
N ILE A 114 -2.30 0.94 -0.92
CA ILE A 114 -2.76 2.13 -0.20
C ILE A 114 -1.63 2.70 0.66
N GLU A 115 -0.93 1.83 1.41
CA GLU A 115 0.19 2.20 2.28
C GLU A 115 1.34 2.85 1.46
N ASN A 116 1.67 2.32 0.28
CA ASN A 116 2.73 2.85 -0.57
C ASN A 116 2.34 4.18 -1.24
N LYS A 117 1.07 4.35 -1.64
CA LYS A 117 0.59 5.65 -2.14
C LYS A 117 0.72 6.74 -1.07
N LEU A 118 0.43 6.41 0.19
CA LEU A 118 0.61 7.34 1.32
C LEU A 118 2.10 7.61 1.62
N LYS A 119 2.94 6.58 1.60
CA LYS A 119 4.39 6.72 1.84
C LYS A 119 5.14 7.42 0.71
N PHE A 120 4.49 7.73 -0.41
CA PHE A 120 5.07 8.59 -1.43
C PHE A 120 5.22 10.04 -0.93
N TYR A 121 4.39 10.45 0.04
CA TYR A 121 4.52 11.77 0.67
C TYR A 121 5.61 11.72 1.74
N PRO A 122 6.61 12.63 1.68
CA PRO A 122 7.77 12.59 2.58
C PRO A 122 7.41 12.84 4.05
N ASN A 123 6.23 13.39 4.31
CA ASN A 123 5.72 13.64 5.66
C ASN A 123 5.14 12.38 6.33
N ILE A 124 5.00 11.27 5.59
CA ILE A 124 4.47 9.99 6.07
C ILE A 124 5.59 8.96 6.09
N LYS A 125 5.99 8.53 7.29
CA LYS A 125 7.03 7.51 7.49
C LYS A 125 6.50 6.11 7.29
N GLU A 126 5.34 5.82 7.90
CA GLU A 126 4.69 4.53 7.79
C GLU A 126 3.18 4.69 7.73
N ALA A 127 2.52 3.75 7.06
CA ALA A 127 1.07 3.64 7.03
C ALA A 127 0.68 2.17 7.23
N VAL A 128 -0.43 1.95 7.93
CA VAL A 128 -1.00 0.60 8.12
C VAL A 128 -2.46 0.65 7.74
N ALA A 129 -2.80 -0.01 6.63
CA ALA A 129 -4.15 -0.07 6.12
C ALA A 129 -4.89 -1.29 6.68
N PHE A 130 -6.14 -1.07 7.08
CA PHE A 130 -7.09 -2.09 7.52
C PHE A 130 -8.30 -2.02 6.60
N GLY A 131 -8.87 -3.18 6.25
CA GLY A 131 -10.03 -3.23 5.36
C GLY A 131 -10.52 -4.64 5.06
N ASP A 132 -9.64 -5.64 5.11
CA ASP A 132 -10.05 -7.03 4.85
C ASP A 132 -11.16 -7.50 5.81
N GLY A 133 -12.28 -7.94 5.24
CA GLY A 133 -13.50 -8.32 5.97
C GLY A 133 -14.24 -7.16 6.65
N ARG A 134 -13.92 -5.90 6.35
CA ARG A 134 -14.52 -4.69 6.94
C ARG A 134 -15.44 -3.98 5.95
N ASP A 135 -16.24 -3.04 6.47
CA ASP A 135 -17.17 -2.25 5.66
C ASP A 135 -16.46 -1.20 4.78
N TYR A 136 -15.26 -0.76 5.17
CA TYR A 136 -14.46 0.24 4.46
C TYR A 136 -12.98 0.12 4.80
N CYS A 137 -12.12 0.82 4.05
CA CYS A 137 -10.71 0.97 4.41
C CYS A 137 -10.52 2.05 5.47
N ALA A 138 -9.71 1.76 6.49
CA ALA A 138 -9.22 2.74 7.44
C ALA A 138 -7.70 2.62 7.61
N VAL A 139 -7.03 3.73 7.93
CA VAL A 139 -5.55 3.78 7.97
C VAL A 139 -5.03 4.39 9.27
N MET A 140 -3.95 3.80 9.80
CA MET A 140 -3.09 4.43 10.80
C MET A 140 -1.85 4.98 10.12
N VAL A 141 -1.44 6.19 10.49
CA VAL A 141 -0.28 6.89 9.91
C VAL A 141 0.75 7.20 10.99
N ASN A 142 2.03 6.96 10.70
CA ASN A 142 3.13 7.63 11.37
C ASN A 142 3.63 8.79 10.51
N ILE A 143 3.73 9.97 11.12
CA ILE A 143 4.48 11.06 10.50
C ILE A 143 5.97 10.73 10.45
N ASP A 144 6.67 11.23 9.44
CA ASP A 144 8.12 11.31 9.45
C ASP A 144 8.55 12.49 10.31
N LEU A 145 9.19 12.19 11.46
CA LEU A 145 9.54 13.21 12.42
C LEU A 145 10.46 14.27 11.81
N VAL A 146 11.44 13.89 10.98
CA VAL A 146 12.40 14.85 10.41
C VAL A 146 11.71 15.77 9.40
N ALA A 147 10.93 15.21 8.48
CA ALA A 147 10.23 15.98 7.45
C ALA A 147 9.18 16.92 8.06
N VAL A 148 8.39 16.43 9.03
CA VAL A 148 7.35 17.23 9.69
C VAL A 148 7.96 18.26 10.64
N SER A 149 9.07 17.96 11.33
CA SER A 149 9.80 18.94 12.15
C SER A 149 10.29 20.12 11.30
N ASN A 150 10.96 19.83 10.17
CA ASN A 150 11.43 20.87 9.25
C ASN A 150 10.28 21.72 8.68
N TRP A 151 9.13 21.11 8.43
CA TRP A 151 7.93 21.85 8.01
C TRP A 151 7.36 22.69 9.16
N ALA A 152 7.31 22.17 10.38
CA ALA A 152 6.80 22.86 11.57
C ALA A 152 7.62 24.12 11.87
N GLU A 153 8.96 24.02 11.82
CA GLU A 153 9.87 25.16 11.99
C GLU A 153 9.57 26.28 10.99
N ARG A 154 9.40 25.94 9.70
CA ARG A 154 9.07 26.93 8.65
C ARG A 154 7.70 27.57 8.82
N ASN A 155 6.80 26.94 9.55
CA ASN A 155 5.44 27.43 9.82
C ASN A 155 5.29 27.99 11.25
N ASN A 156 6.39 28.18 11.99
CA ASN A 156 6.40 28.69 13.36
C ASN A 156 5.56 27.86 14.34
N ILE A 157 5.54 26.54 14.15
CA ILE A 157 4.87 25.60 15.05
C ILE A 157 5.89 25.11 16.08
N VAL A 158 5.65 25.41 17.35
CA VAL A 158 6.44 24.92 18.48
C VAL A 158 5.87 23.60 18.97
N TYR A 159 6.74 22.63 19.24
CA TYR A 159 6.39 21.32 19.79
C TYR A 159 7.56 20.81 20.65
N GLY A 160 7.26 19.99 21.66
CA GLY A 160 8.25 19.39 22.57
C GLY A 160 8.46 17.89 22.37
N SER A 161 7.62 17.22 21.58
CA SER A 161 7.71 15.76 21.36
C SER A 161 7.08 15.31 20.04
N TYR A 162 7.39 14.08 19.63
CA TYR A 162 6.70 13.42 18.51
C TYR A 162 5.18 13.44 18.69
N GLN A 163 4.71 13.06 19.88
CA GLN A 163 3.29 12.94 20.18
C GLN A 163 2.56 14.29 20.04
N GLU A 164 3.16 15.37 20.53
CA GLU A 164 2.60 16.71 20.39
C GLU A 164 2.51 17.14 18.93
N LEU A 165 3.56 16.89 18.15
CA LEU A 165 3.59 17.22 16.73
C LEU A 165 2.60 16.37 15.92
N ALA A 166 2.56 15.06 16.16
CA ALA A 166 1.61 14.13 15.55
C ALA A 166 0.15 14.49 15.89
N GLY A 167 -0.09 15.00 17.10
CA GLY A 167 -1.38 15.49 17.57
C GLY A 167 -1.77 16.89 17.04
N HIS A 168 -0.86 17.62 16.41
CA HIS A 168 -1.06 19.03 16.10
C HIS A 168 -2.11 19.23 14.99
N PRO A 169 -3.07 20.17 15.14
CA PRO A 169 -4.14 20.37 14.15
C PRO A 169 -3.66 20.69 12.73
N GLU A 170 -2.54 21.41 12.60
CA GLU A 170 -1.94 21.72 11.29
C GLU A 170 -1.30 20.47 10.64
N VAL A 171 -0.76 19.55 11.45
CA VAL A 171 -0.22 18.28 10.95
C VAL A 171 -1.36 17.37 10.49
N TYR A 172 -2.46 17.30 11.24
CA TYR A 172 -3.67 16.60 10.79
C TYR A 172 -4.18 17.14 9.46
N ARG A 173 -4.24 18.46 9.28
CA ARG A 173 -4.64 19.07 7.99
C ARG A 173 -3.72 18.70 6.83
N MET A 174 -2.41 18.70 7.08
CA MET A 174 -1.43 18.27 6.09
C MET A 174 -1.64 16.80 5.68
N ILE A 175 -1.72 15.89 6.65
CA ILE A 175 -1.95 14.45 6.37
C ILE A 175 -3.32 14.22 5.72
N GLU A 176 -4.36 14.92 6.16
CA GLU A 176 -5.70 14.86 5.56
C GLU A 176 -5.66 15.22 4.06
N SER A 177 -4.89 16.25 3.68
CA SER A 177 -4.73 16.60 2.26
C SER A 177 -4.07 15.49 1.44
N HIS A 178 -3.04 14.83 1.98
CA HIS A 178 -2.40 13.68 1.33
C HIS A 178 -3.35 12.48 1.21
N VAL A 179 -4.14 12.20 2.24
CA VAL A 179 -5.16 11.13 2.20
C VAL A 179 -6.25 11.45 1.18
N ASP A 180 -6.67 12.71 1.05
CA ASP A 180 -7.63 13.16 0.03
C ASP A 180 -7.09 12.93 -1.39
N GLU A 181 -5.83 13.30 -1.65
CA GLU A 181 -5.15 13.07 -2.92
C GLU A 181 -5.04 11.56 -3.25
N VAL A 182 -4.71 10.73 -2.26
CA VAL A 182 -4.73 9.27 -2.42
C VAL A 182 -6.13 8.76 -2.74
N ASN A 183 -7.17 9.24 -2.07
CA ASN A 183 -8.55 8.83 -2.34
C ASN A 183 -8.99 9.21 -3.76
N ARG A 184 -8.63 10.41 -4.23
CA ARG A 184 -8.90 10.82 -5.62
C ARG A 184 -8.18 9.93 -6.62
N SER A 185 -6.93 9.56 -6.34
CA SER A 185 -6.18 8.62 -7.18
C SER A 185 -6.83 7.24 -7.21
N LEU A 186 -7.20 6.68 -6.06
CA LEU A 186 -7.90 5.39 -5.96
C LEU A 186 -9.23 5.42 -6.70
N ALA A 187 -9.96 6.54 -6.65
CA ALA A 187 -11.21 6.70 -7.37
C ALA A 187 -11.06 6.64 -8.90
N GLN A 188 -9.86 6.86 -9.45
CA GLN A 188 -9.60 6.69 -10.89
C GLN A 188 -9.36 5.24 -11.31
N GLU A 189 -9.27 4.30 -10.35
CA GLU A 189 -8.94 2.89 -10.59
C GLU A 189 -10.14 2.02 -10.20
N PRO A 190 -11.01 1.64 -11.15
CA PRO A 190 -12.30 0.99 -10.84
C PRO A 190 -12.20 -0.23 -9.94
N GLU A 191 -11.15 -1.04 -10.10
CA GLU A 191 -10.93 -2.28 -9.35
C GLU A 191 -10.70 -2.05 -7.85
N VAL A 192 -10.16 -0.89 -7.47
CA VAL A 192 -9.82 -0.53 -6.09
C VAL A 192 -10.54 0.72 -5.59
N ALA A 193 -11.39 1.34 -6.41
CA ALA A 193 -12.06 2.61 -6.09
C ALA A 193 -12.93 2.52 -4.82
N GLY A 194 -13.55 1.38 -4.53
CA GLY A 194 -14.32 1.19 -3.29
C GLY A 194 -13.45 1.01 -2.04
N SER A 195 -12.14 0.83 -2.19
CA SER A 195 -11.17 0.72 -1.07
C SER A 195 -10.54 2.05 -0.65
N GLN A 196 -11.11 3.17 -1.10
CA GLN A 196 -10.77 4.50 -0.60
C GLN A 196 -10.80 4.56 0.93
N ILE A 197 -9.88 5.33 1.49
CA ILE A 197 -9.69 5.50 2.93
C ILE A 197 -10.87 6.30 3.46
N LYS A 198 -11.70 5.67 4.30
CA LYS A 198 -12.87 6.31 4.89
C LYS A 198 -12.57 7.03 6.19
N ARG A 199 -11.67 6.47 7.00
CA ARG A 199 -11.21 7.07 8.26
C ARG A 199 -9.71 6.89 8.42
N PHE A 200 -9.04 7.88 8.98
CA PHE A 200 -7.63 7.73 9.36
C PHE A 200 -7.34 8.34 10.73
N LEU A 201 -6.19 7.98 11.29
CA LEU A 201 -5.62 8.60 12.47
C LEU A 201 -4.10 8.69 12.36
N ILE A 202 -3.49 9.57 13.16
CA ILE A 202 -2.04 9.65 13.30
C ILE A 202 -1.65 9.01 14.64
N LEU A 203 -0.77 8.02 14.60
CA LEU A 203 -0.29 7.32 15.80
C LEU A 203 0.50 8.27 16.69
N HIS A 204 0.33 8.10 18.01
CA HIS A 204 0.98 8.92 19.05
C HIS A 204 2.46 8.58 19.26
N LYS A 205 2.94 7.47 18.69
CA LYS A 205 4.35 7.08 18.64
C LYS A 205 4.70 6.46 17.29
N GLU A 206 5.98 6.45 16.94
CA GLU A 206 6.48 5.71 15.78
C GLU A 206 6.36 4.19 15.98
N LEU A 207 6.04 3.47 14.90
CA LEU A 207 6.12 2.02 14.89
C LEU A 207 7.59 1.58 14.92
N ASP A 208 7.89 0.59 15.76
CA ASP A 208 9.26 0.16 16.02
C ASP A 208 9.46 -1.36 15.84
N ALA A 209 10.65 -1.76 15.38
CA ALA A 209 11.04 -3.15 15.27
C ALA A 209 11.31 -3.80 16.64
N ASP A 210 11.83 -3.05 17.61
CA ASP A 210 12.08 -3.52 18.97
C ASP A 210 10.78 -3.72 19.76
N ASP A 211 9.72 -2.97 19.43
CA ASP A 211 8.36 -3.22 19.91
C ASP A 211 7.65 -4.38 19.19
N GLY A 212 8.30 -4.96 18.17
CA GLY A 212 7.78 -6.05 17.36
C GLY A 212 6.71 -5.63 16.34
N GLU A 213 6.52 -4.34 16.11
CA GLU A 213 5.52 -3.80 15.18
C GLU A 213 6.03 -3.83 13.74
N LEU A 214 7.35 -3.69 13.58
CA LEU A 214 8.06 -3.86 12.33
C LEU A 214 8.98 -5.08 12.38
N THR A 215 9.33 -5.64 11.22
CA THR A 215 10.50 -6.51 11.13
C THR A 215 11.77 -5.67 11.20
N ARG A 216 12.93 -6.31 11.42
CA ARG A 216 14.25 -5.65 11.32
C ARG A 216 14.53 -5.03 9.94
N THR A 217 13.82 -5.48 8.91
CA THR A 217 13.82 -4.92 7.55
C THR A 217 12.73 -3.88 7.32
N GLN A 218 12.17 -3.32 8.39
CA GLN A 218 11.11 -2.30 8.40
C GLN A 218 9.81 -2.73 7.69
N LYS A 219 9.51 -4.03 7.66
CA LYS A 219 8.22 -4.51 7.13
C LYS A 219 7.17 -4.51 8.25
N VAL A 220 6.03 -3.90 7.97
CA VAL A 220 4.85 -3.86 8.84
C VAL A 220 4.37 -5.27 9.23
N ARG A 221 4.25 -5.54 10.54
CA ARG A 221 3.63 -6.76 11.09
C ARG A 221 2.16 -6.52 11.41
N ARG A 222 1.35 -6.33 10.36
CA ARG A 222 -0.06 -5.86 10.45
C ARG A 222 -0.93 -6.61 11.44
N GLY A 223 -0.83 -7.94 11.52
CA GLY A 223 -1.60 -8.74 12.49
C GLY A 223 -1.25 -8.38 13.94
N PHE A 224 0.04 -8.26 14.25
CA PHE A 224 0.50 -7.85 15.57
C PHE A 224 0.11 -6.41 15.90
N ILE A 225 0.19 -5.49 14.93
CA ILE A 225 -0.29 -4.11 15.10
C ILE A 225 -1.80 -4.10 15.34
N ALA A 226 -2.59 -4.88 14.60
CA ALA A 226 -4.04 -4.95 14.79
C ALA A 226 -4.42 -5.40 16.21
N GLU A 227 -3.66 -6.34 16.79
CA GLU A 227 -3.84 -6.81 18.15
C GLU A 227 -3.40 -5.76 19.18
N ARG A 228 -2.19 -5.22 19.05
CA ARG A 228 -1.61 -4.24 19.98
C ARG A 228 -2.40 -2.94 20.02
N TYR A 229 -2.86 -2.48 18.87
CA TYR A 229 -3.65 -1.26 18.70
C TYR A 229 -5.15 -1.54 18.55
N ALA A 230 -5.64 -2.67 19.06
CA ALA A 230 -7.03 -3.07 18.96
C ALA A 230 -8.04 -1.96 19.39
N PRO A 231 -7.78 -1.14 20.43
CA PRO A 231 -8.66 -0.02 20.77
C PRO A 231 -8.77 1.01 19.63
N LEU A 232 -7.63 1.39 19.03
CA LEU A 232 -7.60 2.33 17.91
C LEU A 232 -8.26 1.73 16.65
N VAL A 233 -7.97 0.46 16.34
CA VAL A 233 -8.63 -0.24 15.22
C VAL A 233 -10.15 -0.26 15.43
N LYS A 234 -10.62 -0.58 16.64
CA LYS A 234 -12.06 -0.56 16.95
C LYS A 234 -12.66 0.84 16.76
N ALA A 235 -11.94 1.88 17.19
CA ALA A 235 -12.40 3.26 17.06
C ALA A 235 -12.47 3.74 15.61
N LEU A 236 -11.54 3.29 14.75
CA LEU A 236 -11.61 3.52 13.29
C LEU A 236 -12.87 2.91 12.63
N TYR A 237 -13.50 1.93 13.28
CA TYR A 237 -14.74 1.29 12.83
C TYR A 237 -15.96 1.61 13.71
N SER A 238 -15.92 2.71 14.46
CA SER A 238 -17.05 3.25 15.22
C SER A 238 -17.32 4.71 14.82
N ASP A 239 -18.24 5.38 15.53
CA ASP A 239 -18.51 6.81 15.37
C ASP A 239 -17.60 7.71 16.24
N ALA A 240 -16.55 7.14 16.85
CA ALA A 240 -15.64 7.91 17.71
C ALA A 240 -14.79 8.89 16.89
N ASP A 241 -14.56 10.09 17.44
CA ASP A 241 -13.66 11.11 16.87
C ASP A 241 -12.30 11.16 17.59
N HIS A 242 -12.19 10.52 18.77
CA HIS A 242 -10.99 10.39 19.56
C HIS A 242 -10.91 9.01 20.23
N CYS A 243 -9.69 8.54 20.50
CA CYS A 243 -9.46 7.31 21.24
C CYS A 243 -8.22 7.42 22.12
N LYS A 244 -8.42 7.21 23.43
CA LYS A 244 -7.31 7.06 24.38
C LYS A 244 -6.68 5.68 24.24
N ILE A 245 -5.36 5.64 24.28
CA ILE A 245 -4.56 4.43 24.16
C ILE A 245 -3.34 4.52 25.06
N ALA A 246 -2.93 3.39 25.62
CA ALA A 246 -1.68 3.23 26.34
C ALA A 246 -0.90 2.11 25.64
N THR A 247 0.27 2.45 25.09
CA THR A 247 1.09 1.51 24.32
C THR A 247 2.38 1.23 25.07
N GLU A 248 2.69 -0.05 25.29
CA GLU A 248 4.00 -0.42 25.80
C GLU A 248 5.09 0.00 24.80
N VAL A 249 6.25 0.43 25.28
CA VAL A 249 7.41 0.75 24.44
C VAL A 249 8.67 0.17 25.04
N THR A 250 9.59 -0.25 24.18
CA THR A 250 10.92 -0.73 24.55
C THR A 250 11.93 0.37 24.24
N PHE A 251 12.57 0.92 25.27
CA PHE A 251 13.61 1.92 25.10
C PHE A 251 14.92 1.27 24.62
N GLU A 252 15.85 2.08 24.09
CA GLU A 252 17.15 1.61 23.59
C GLU A 252 17.98 0.83 24.63
N ASP A 253 17.77 1.11 25.93
CA ASP A 253 18.42 0.41 27.05
C ASP A 253 17.70 -0.89 27.47
N GLY A 254 16.67 -1.30 26.72
CA GLY A 254 15.88 -2.50 26.95
C GLY A 254 14.80 -2.35 28.02
N ARG A 255 14.66 -1.19 28.66
CA ARG A 255 13.57 -0.95 29.62
C ARG A 255 12.24 -0.89 28.88
N LYS A 256 11.20 -1.39 29.54
CA LYS A 256 9.81 -1.23 29.09
C LYS A 256 9.18 -0.02 29.76
N GLY A 257 8.48 0.79 28.97
CA GLY A 257 7.65 1.90 29.42
C GLY A 257 6.27 1.86 28.80
N VAL A 258 5.47 2.88 29.10
CA VAL A 258 4.15 3.09 28.51
C VAL A 258 4.10 4.51 27.97
N ILE A 259 3.62 4.67 26.74
CA ILE A 259 3.25 5.95 26.16
C ILE A 259 1.74 6.00 26.07
N GLU A 260 1.13 7.00 26.69
CA GLU A 260 -0.30 7.25 26.60
C GLU A 260 -0.58 8.35 25.58
N GLY A 261 -1.60 8.16 24.76
CA GLY A 261 -2.03 9.13 23.77
C GLY A 261 -3.55 9.27 23.71
N ASP A 262 -4.01 10.47 23.38
CA ASP A 262 -5.38 10.71 22.93
C ASP A 262 -5.33 11.00 21.44
N VAL A 263 -5.79 10.04 20.65
CA VAL A 263 -5.60 10.01 19.20
C VAL A 263 -6.88 10.46 18.51
N ARG A 264 -6.81 11.55 17.76
CA ARG A 264 -7.90 12.04 16.92
C ARG A 264 -8.11 11.13 15.71
N ILE A 265 -9.37 10.93 15.34
CA ILE A 265 -9.82 10.16 14.18
C ILE A 265 -10.49 11.13 13.22
N VAL A 266 -10.15 11.03 11.94
CA VAL A 266 -10.65 11.91 10.89
C VAL A 266 -11.43 11.12 9.87
N ASP A 267 -12.64 11.57 9.58
CA ASP A 267 -13.49 11.09 8.51
C ASP A 267 -13.10 11.71 7.17
N MET A 268 -12.94 10.87 6.17
CA MET A 268 -12.55 11.29 4.83
C MET A 268 -13.72 11.34 3.88
N LYS A 269 -13.61 12.28 2.94
CA LYS A 269 -14.43 12.32 1.75
C LYS A 269 -14.05 11.16 0.81
N ILE A 270 -15.09 10.49 0.30
CA ILE A 270 -14.98 9.44 -0.72
C ILE A 270 -15.48 10.02 -2.04
N TYR A 271 -14.80 9.65 -3.12
CA TYR A 271 -15.07 10.10 -4.47
C TYR A 271 -15.77 9.01 -5.29
N PRO A 272 -16.66 9.38 -6.22
CA PRO A 272 -17.21 8.43 -7.18
C PRO A 272 -16.10 7.76 -7.98
N ALA A 273 -16.23 6.45 -8.20
CA ALA A 273 -15.33 5.72 -9.09
C ALA A 273 -15.43 6.27 -10.52
N ALA A 274 -14.29 6.40 -11.20
CA ALA A 274 -14.27 6.61 -12.64
C ALA A 274 -15.02 5.44 -13.31
N SER A 275 -15.88 5.75 -14.28
CA SER A 275 -16.58 4.73 -15.06
C SER A 275 -15.56 3.85 -15.78
N GLU A 276 -15.73 2.53 -15.73
CA GLU A 276 -15.01 1.60 -16.61
C GLU A 276 -15.18 2.06 -18.07
N GLN A 277 -14.14 2.65 -18.66
CA GLN A 277 -14.08 2.74 -20.11
C GLN A 277 -13.65 1.35 -20.58
N PRO A 278 -14.38 0.72 -21.52
CA PRO A 278 -13.98 -0.57 -22.04
C PRO A 278 -12.55 -0.45 -22.57
N LEU A 279 -11.64 -1.24 -21.99
CA LEU A 279 -10.34 -1.55 -22.59
C LEU A 279 -10.64 -1.97 -24.03
N GLN A 280 -10.35 -1.09 -24.99
CA GLN A 280 -10.46 -1.43 -26.40
C GLN A 280 -9.64 -2.69 -26.61
N GLU A 281 -10.32 -3.74 -27.05
CA GLU A 281 -9.69 -4.97 -27.53
C GLU A 281 -8.63 -4.56 -28.55
N ALA A 282 -7.36 -4.57 -28.14
CA ALA A 282 -6.24 -4.54 -29.06
C ALA A 282 -6.19 -5.92 -29.73
N ALA A 283 -7.12 -6.13 -30.65
CA ALA A 283 -7.22 -7.28 -31.53
C ALA A 283 -7.51 -6.76 -32.94
N GLN A 284 -6.45 -6.52 -33.71
CA GLN A 284 -6.23 -7.03 -35.07
C GLN A 284 -4.84 -6.66 -35.58
#